data_AF-A0A949DS50-F1
#
_entry.id   AF-A0A949DS50-F1
#
_cell.length_a   1.000
_cell.length_b   1.000
_cell.length_c   1.000
_cell.angle_alpha   90.00
_cell.angle_beta   90.00
_cell.angle_gamma   90.00
#
_symmetry.space_group_name_H-M   'P 1'
#
loop_
_entity.id
_entity.type
_entity.pdbx_description
1 polymer ?
#
loop_
_entity_poly.entity_id
_entity_poly.type
_entity_poly.pdbx_seq_one_letter_code
_entity_poly.pdbx_strand_id
1 'polypeptide(L)' 'MDEIQEIIDRMGPEAALNRLGVVLRGLFSQVNEELRLNFVVNLIGEAGADKVASLVHL' A
#
# COMPACT_ATOMS: atom_id res chain seq x y z
N MET A 1 17.24 -6.77 10.33
CA MET A 1 15.78 -6.72 10.14
C MET A 1 15.39 -5.26 10.15
N ASP A 2 14.46 -4.85 9.29
CA ASP A 2 13.91 -3.50 9.33
C ASP A 2 13.09 -3.35 10.63
N GLU A 3 13.25 -2.24 11.36
CA GLU A 3 12.54 -1.99 12.62
C GLU A 3 11.01 -2.06 12.44
N ILE A 4 10.52 -1.66 11.25
CA ILE A 4 9.10 -1.76 10.90
C ILE A 4 8.69 -3.22 10.79
N GLN A 5 9.52 -4.07 10.18
CA GLN A 5 9.22 -5.49 10.02
C GLN A 5 9.15 -6.19 11.39
N GLU A 6 10.07 -5.90 12.31
CA GLU A 6 10.02 -6.49 13.65
C GLU A 6 8.76 -6.09 14.43
N ILE A 7 8.30 -4.85 14.27
CA ILE A 7 7.06 -4.38 14.90
C ILE A 7 5.85 -5.11 14.31
N ILE A 8 5.82 -5.32 12.99
CA ILE A 8 4.75 -6.01 12.29
C ILE A 8 4.72 -7.51 12.61
N ASP A 9 5.87 -8.17 12.67
CA ASP A 9 5.99 -9.62 12.97
C ASP A 9 5.55 -9.97 14.40
N ARG A 10 5.62 -9.00 15.32
CA ARG A 10 5.10 -9.14 16.70
C ARG A 10 3.59 -8.97 16.79
N MET A 11 2.92 -8.56 15.70
CA MET A 11 1.47 -8.40 15.64
C MET A 11 0.82 -9.56 14.89
N GLY A 12 -0.42 -9.87 15.25
CA GLY A 12 -1.28 -10.70 14.39
C GLY A 12 -1.54 -9.99 13.05
N PRO A 13 -1.68 -10.73 11.93
CA PRO A 13 -1.81 -10.15 10.59
C PRO A 13 -2.92 -9.08 10.46
N GLU A 14 -4.07 -9.30 11.08
CA GLU A 14 -5.19 -8.34 11.06
C GLU A 14 -4.86 -7.06 11.84
N ALA A 15 -4.17 -7.18 12.98
CA ALA A 15 -3.75 -6.03 13.78
C ALA A 15 -2.68 -5.21 13.05
N ALA A 16 -1.74 -5.88 12.38
CA ALA A 16 -0.74 -5.26 11.54
C ALA A 16 -1.37 -4.46 10.39
N LEU A 17 -2.30 -5.06 9.64
CA LEU A 17 -3.02 -4.39 8.54
C LEU A 17 -3.79 -3.15 9.02
N ASN A 18 -4.50 -3.26 10.14
CA ASN A 18 -5.23 -2.13 10.71
C ASN A 18 -4.28 -0.98 11.11
N ARG A 19 -3.14 -1.29 11.72
CA ARG A 19 -2.14 -0.28 12.11
C ARG A 19 -1.50 0.39 10.90
N LEU A 20 -1.11 -0.39 9.89
CA LEU A 20 -0.59 0.15 8.63
C LEU A 20 -1.60 1.06 7.94
N GLY A 21 -2.89 0.67 7.91
CA GLY A 21 -3.95 1.49 7.33
C GLY A 21 -4.09 2.88 7.98
N VAL A 22 -3.92 2.98 9.30
CA VAL A 22 -3.93 4.28 10.02
C VAL A 22 -2.74 5.14 9.63
N VAL A 23 -1.54 4.55 9.60
CA VAL A 23 -0.30 5.25 9.23
C VAL A 23 -0.37 5.75 7.78
N LEU A 24 -0.77 4.87 6.85
CA LEU A 24 -0.91 5.18 5.44
C LEU A 24 -1.94 6.29 5.18
N ARG A 25 -3.07 6.29 5.91
CA ARG A 25 -4.06 7.37 5.80
C ARG A 25 -3.48 8.73 6.16
N GLY A 26 -2.64 8.79 7.19
CA GLY A 26 -1.91 10.01 7.56
C GLY A 26 -0.97 10.47 6.46
N LEU A 27 -0.16 9.56 5.92
CA LEU A 27 0.78 9.87 4.83
C LEU A 27 0.06 10.31 3.55
N PHE A 28 -1.05 9.65 3.20
CA PHE A 28 -1.84 9.97 2.01
C PHE A 28 -2.41 11.40 2.06
N SER A 29 -2.72 11.92 3.26
CA SER A 29 -3.18 13.31 3.41
C SER A 29 -2.09 14.35 3.09
N GLN A 30 -0.82 13.95 3.04
CA GLN A 30 0.33 14.84 2.85
C GLN A 30 0.93 14.78 1.43
N VAL A 31 0.41 13.91 0.56
CA VAL A 31 0.94 13.71 -0.80
C VAL A 31 -0.12 13.96 -1.85
N ASN A 32 0.32 14.25 -3.07
CA ASN A 32 -0.59 14.52 -4.19
C ASN A 32 -1.36 13.24 -4.61
N GLU A 33 -2.38 13.43 -5.44
CA GLU A 33 -3.23 12.33 -5.91
C GLU A 33 -2.47 11.29 -6.74
N GLU A 34 -1.57 11.74 -7.61
CA GLU A 34 -0.74 10.87 -8.45
C GLU A 34 0.10 9.88 -7.61
N LEU A 35 0.76 10.37 -6.56
CA LEU A 35 1.55 9.53 -5.65
C LEU A 35 0.68 8.53 -4.88
N ARG A 36 -0.53 8.92 -4.47
CA ARG A 36 -1.49 8.01 -3.82
C ARG A 36 -1.90 6.87 -4.75
N LEU A 37 -2.27 7.22 -5.99
CA LEU A 37 -2.72 6.26 -6.99
C LEU A 37 -1.59 5.28 -7.35
N ASN A 38 -0.39 5.79 -7.62
CA ASN A 38 0.78 4.95 -7.92
C ASN A 38 1.11 4.00 -6.77
N PHE A 39 1.02 4.44 -5.52
CA PHE A 39 1.23 3.57 -4.36
C PHE A 39 0.21 2.43 -4.31
N VAL A 40 -1.09 2.73 -4.46
CA VAL A 40 -2.14 1.70 -4.40
C VAL A 40 -1.99 0.70 -5.55
N VAL A 41 -1.68 1.18 -6.76
CA VAL A 41 -1.42 0.32 -7.92
C VAL A 41 -0.24 -0.59 -7.66
N ASN A 42 0.87 -0.10 -7.12
CA ASN A 42 2.04 -0.92 -6.83
C ASN A 42 1.80 -1.90 -5.68
N LEU A 43 1.04 -1.50 -4.65
CA LEU A 43 0.70 -2.35 -3.50
C LEU A 43 -0.16 -3.56 -3.92
N ILE A 44 -1.07 -3.37 -4.87
CA ILE A 44 -1.96 -4.43 -5.38
C ILE A 44 -1.32 -5.14 -6.61
N GLY A 45 -0.42 -4.44 -7.30
CA GLY A 45 0.06 -4.74 -8.65
C GLY A 45 1.04 -5.89 -8.78
N GLU A 46 1.69 -6.36 -7.72
CA GLU A 46 2.47 -7.62 -7.82
C GLU A 46 1.58 -8.86 -8.01
N ALA A 47 0.28 -8.78 -7.71
CA ALA A 47 -0.67 -9.85 -8.02
C ALA A 47 -1.44 -9.64 -9.36
N GLY A 48 -1.21 -8.52 -10.06
CA GLY A 48 -2.08 -8.06 -11.16
C GLY A 48 -1.42 -7.25 -12.27
N ALA A 49 -0.09 -7.25 -12.37
CA ALA A 49 0.69 -6.53 -13.39
C ALA A 49 0.26 -6.84 -14.84
N ASP A 50 -0.48 -7.93 -15.06
CA ASP A 50 -0.96 -8.32 -16.38
C ASP A 50 -2.26 -7.62 -16.84
N LYS A 51 -3.00 -6.91 -15.96
CA LYS A 51 -4.36 -6.41 -16.32
C LYS A 51 -4.55 -4.90 -16.31
N VAL A 52 -3.76 -4.13 -15.56
CA VAL A 52 -3.99 -2.67 -15.44
C VAL A 52 -3.44 -1.88 -16.65
N ALA A 53 -2.42 -2.41 -17.34
CA ALA A 53 -1.93 -1.81 -18.59
C ALA A 53 -3.01 -1.73 -19.70
N SER A 54 -4.06 -2.56 -19.62
CA SER A 54 -5.15 -2.61 -20.61
C SER A 54 -6.27 -1.59 -20.38
N LEU A 55 -6.29 -0.90 -19.23
CA LEU A 55 -7.38 0.04 -18.88
C LEU A 55 -7.05 1.52 -19.17
N VAL A 56 -5.82 1.81 -19.62
CA VAL A 56 -5.39 3.18 -19.98
C VAL A 56 -5.43 3.41 -21.51
N HIS A 57 -6.02 2.47 -22.26
CA HIS A 57 -6.44 2.65 -23.65
C HIS A 57 -7.95 2.46 -23.73
N LEU A 58 -8.70 3.53 -23.47
CA LEU A 58 -10.07 3.74 -23.96
C LEU A 58 -10.42 5.22 -23.91
#